data_AF-A0A958G0Z4-F1
#
_entry.id   AF-A0A958G0Z4-F1
#
_cell.length_a   1.000
_cell.length_b   1.000
_cell.length_c   1.000
_cell.angle_alpha   90.00
_cell.angle_beta   90.00
_cell.angle_gamma   90.00
#
_symmetry.space_group_name_H-M   'P 1'
#
loop_
_entity.id
_entity.type
_entity.pdbx_description
1 polymer ?
#
loop_
_entity_poly.entity_id
_entity_poly.type
_entity_poly.pdbx_seq_one_letter_code
_entity_poly.pdbx_strand_id
1 'polypeptide(L)' 'LLALINQLLDLSRLEAGHMQLQARPENLDAFLKPLVMSFTSLADQRRILLEYRSPEADLEVYVDPDKLYKIVTNLISNA' A
#
# COMPACT_ATOMS: atom_id res chain seq x y z
N LEU A 1 -15.20 -1.59 -13.45
CA LEU A 1 -15.66 -3.00 -13.40
C LEU A 1 -14.51 -3.98 -13.23
N LEU A 2 -13.47 -3.94 -14.08
CA LEU A 2 -12.27 -4.80 -13.98
C LEU A 2 -11.59 -4.78 -12.59
N ALA A 3 -11.49 -3.61 -11.95
CA ALA A 3 -10.89 -3.49 -10.62
C ALA A 3 -11.63 -4.31 -9.54
N LEU A 4 -12.98 -4.30 -9.57
CA LEU A 4 -13.80 -5.08 -8.63
C LEU A 4 -13.67 -6.59 -8.88
N ILE A 5 -13.61 -7.00 -10.15
CA ILE A 5 -13.36 -8.40 -10.53
C ILE A 5 -11.98 -8.85 -10.03
N ASN A 6 -10.95 -8.02 -10.21
CA ASN A 6 -9.61 -8.31 -9.71
C ASN A 6 -9.55 -8.41 -8.18
N GLN A 7 -10.28 -7.54 -7.47
CA GLN A 7 -10.39 -7.61 -6.01
C GLN A 7 -11.07 -8.91 -5.54
N LEU A 8 -12.14 -9.33 -6.22
CA LEU A 8 -12.82 -10.59 -5.92
C LEU A 8 -11.91 -11.80 -6.17
N LEU A 9 -11.20 -11.83 -7.31
CA LEU A 9 -10.25 -12.90 -7.63
C LEU A 9 -9.09 -12.97 -6.64
N ASP A 10 -8.57 -11.82 -6.19
CA ASP A 10 -7.54 -11.76 -5.16
C ASP A 10 -8.04 -12.33 -3.83
N LEU A 11 -9.28 -12.00 -3.44
CA LEU A 11 -9.91 -12.55 -2.24
C LEU A 11 -10.07 -14.07 -2.33
N SER A 12 -10.62 -14.58 -3.44
CA SER A 12 -10.78 -16.03 -3.64
C SER A 12 -9.45 -16.77 -3.61
N ARG A 13 -8.38 -16.20 -4.17
CA ARG A 13 -7.03 -16.78 -4.09
C ARG A 13 -6.48 -16.81 -2.67
N LEU A 14 -6.75 -15.75 -1.89
CA LEU A 14 -6.33 -15.65 -0.51
C LEU A 14 -7.05 -16.68 0.37
N GLU A 15 -8.37 -16.80 0.23
CA GLU A 15 -9.20 -17.78 0.95
C GLU A 15 -8.82 -19.23 0.62
N ALA A 16 -8.45 -19.50 -0.63
CA ALA A 16 -7.98 -20.82 -1.06
C ALA A 16 -6.51 -21.12 -0.66
N GLY A 17 -5.81 -20.19 0.00
CA GLY A 17 -4.40 -20.35 0.38
C GLY A 17 -3.44 -20.37 -0.81
N HIS A 18 -3.88 -19.95 -2.00
CA HIS A 18 -3.08 -19.93 -3.23
C HIS A 18 -2.35 -18.60 -3.46
N MET A 19 -2.51 -17.63 -2.57
CA MET A 19 -1.75 -16.40 -2.64
C MET A 19 -0.32 -16.62 -2.14
N GLN A 20 0.63 -16.65 -3.07
CA GLN A 20 2.05 -16.67 -2.75
C GLN A 20 2.58 -15.24 -2.60
N LEU A 21 3.29 -14.98 -1.50
CA LEU A 21 4.00 -13.72 -1.28
C LEU A 21 5.33 -13.75 -2.03
N GLN A 22 5.60 -12.69 -2.80
CA GLN A 22 6.89 -12.47 -3.45
C GLN A 22 7.71 -11.49 -2.60
N ALA A 23 8.04 -11.90 -1.39
CA ALA A 23 8.76 -11.05 -0.45
C ALA A 23 10.22 -10.84 -0.90
N ARG A 24 10.66 -9.58 -0.89
CA ARG A 24 12.04 -9.18 -1.16
C ARG A 24 12.47 -8.04 -0.22
N PRO A 25 13.78 -7.83 -0.02
CA PRO A 25 14.27 -6.65 0.69
C PRO A 25 13.78 -5.37 0.01
N GLU A 26 13.25 -4.45 0.80
CA GLU A 26 12.76 -3.15 0.36
C GLU A 26 13.03 -2.11 1.46
N ASN A 27 13.45 -0.91 1.06
CA ASN A 27 13.60 0.22 1.97
C ASN A 27 12.22 0.86 2.17
N LEU A 28 11.66 0.74 3.38
CA LEU A 28 10.30 1.21 3.66
C LEU A 28 10.14 2.71 3.49
N ASP A 29 11.13 3.52 3.86
CA ASP A 29 11.00 4.97 3.74
C ASP A 29 10.99 5.39 2.27
N ALA A 30 11.94 4.86 1.49
CA ALA A 30 12.02 5.09 0.06
C ALA A 30 10.76 4.63 -0.69
N PHE A 31 10.10 3.57 -0.21
CA PHE A 31 8.87 3.04 -0.79
C PHE A 31 7.61 3.79 -0.35
N LEU A 32 7.40 3.98 0.95
CA LEU A 32 6.16 4.51 1.51
C LEU A 32 6.04 6.03 1.37
N LYS A 33 7.14 6.77 1.51
CA LYS A 33 7.11 8.23 1.42
C LYS A 33 6.54 8.75 0.09
N PRO A 34 7.03 8.34 -1.09
CA PRO A 34 6.42 8.79 -2.35
C PRO A 34 4.99 8.29 -2.52
N LEU A 35 4.67 7.09 -2.03
CA LEU A 35 3.31 6.56 -2.07
C LEU A 35 2.34 7.43 -1.27
N VAL A 36 2.67 7.79 -0.03
CA VAL A 36 1.82 8.65 0.80
C VAL A 36 1.71 10.06 0.20
N MET A 37 2.82 10.62 -0.29
CA MET A 37 2.82 11.95 -0.93
C MET A 37 1.97 12.00 -2.20
N SER A 38 1.72 10.87 -2.86
CA SER A 38 0.80 10.82 -4.01
C SER A 38 -0.66 11.16 -3.65
N PHE A 39 -1.04 11.05 -2.37
CA PHE A 39 -2.39 11.36 -1.87
C PHE A 39 -2.56 12.79 -1.36
N THR A 40 -1.50 13.61 -1.32
CA THR A 40 -1.56 14.98 -0.77
C THR A 40 -2.65 15.82 -1.43
N SER A 41 -2.76 15.79 -2.77
CA SER A 41 -3.80 16.52 -3.50
C SER A 41 -5.22 16.07 -3.13
N LEU A 42 -5.44 14.75 -2.94
CA LEU A 42 -6.74 14.21 -2.53
C LEU A 42 -7.06 14.61 -1.08
N ALA A 43 -6.07 14.56 -0.19
CA ALA A 43 -6.22 14.97 1.20
C ALA A 43 -6.56 16.46 1.30
N ASP A 44 -5.88 17.32 0.52
CA ASP A 44 -6.16 18.75 0.44
C ASP A 44 -7.58 19.02 -0.05
N GLN A 45 -8.02 18.31 -1.11
CA GLN A 45 -9.40 18.40 -1.62
C GLN A 45 -10.44 18.00 -0.56
N ARG A 46 -10.15 16.97 0.22
CA ARG A 46 -11.00 16.52 1.33
C ARG A 46 -10.83 17.35 2.61
N ARG A 47 -9.88 18.29 2.65
CA ARG A 47 -9.49 19.08 3.83
C ARG A 47 -9.09 18.20 5.02
N ILE A 48 -8.36 17.12 4.73
CA ILE A 48 -7.84 16.19 5.73
C ILE A 48 -6.34 16.43 5.87
N LEU A 49 -5.85 16.42 7.11
CA LEU A 49 -4.42 16.46 7.39
C LEU A 49 -3.81 15.08 7.10
N LEU A 50 -2.92 15.00 6.11
CA LEU A 50 -2.14 13.81 5.81
C LEU A 50 -0.69 14.02 6.28
N GLU A 51 -0.25 13.21 7.24
CA GLU A 51 1.12 13.24 7.75
C GLU A 51 1.81 11.89 7.56
N TYR A 52 3.03 11.93 7.04
CA TYR A 52 3.93 10.77 7.00
C TYR A 52 5.05 10.97 8.00
N ARG A 53 5.24 10.02 8.92
CA ARG A 53 6.29 10.04 9.94
C ARG A 53 7.03 8.71 9.91
N SER A 54 8.31 8.74 9.57
CA SER A 54 9.19 7.58 9.67
C SER A 54 10.15 7.74 10.85
N PRO A 55 10.25 6.75 11.76
CA PRO A 55 11.17 6.82 12.90
C PRO A 55 12.62 6.50 12.51
N GLU A 56 12.83 5.82 11.38
CA GLU A 56 14.14 5.34 10.95
C GLU A 56 14.30 5.53 9.44
N ALA A 57 15.32 6.31 9.05
CA ALA A 57 15.73 6.39 7.66
C ALA A 57 16.38 5.07 7.25
N ASP A 58 16.11 4.61 6.04
CA ASP A 58 16.70 3.41 5.45
C ASP A 58 16.37 2.07 6.14
N LEU A 59 15.18 1.96 6.74
CA LEU A 59 14.68 0.70 7.28
C LEU A 59 14.45 -0.33 6.16
N GLU A 60 15.35 -1.29 6.04
CA GLU A 60 15.22 -2.44 5.14
C GLU A 60 14.39 -3.56 5.78
N VAL A 61 13.36 -4.03 5.06
CA VAL A 61 12.49 -5.13 5.48
C VAL A 61 12.18 -6.05 4.31
N TYR A 62 11.80 -7.30 4.61
CA TYR A 62 11.25 -8.20 3.61
C TYR A 62 9.75 -7.99 3.47
N VAL A 63 9.31 -7.48 2.32
CA VAL A 63 7.89 -7.27 1.98
C VAL A 63 7.64 -7.69 0.54
N ASP A 64 6.39 -7.98 0.22
CA ASP A 64 5.92 -8.05 -1.16
C ASP A 64 5.47 -6.62 -1.56
N PRO A 65 6.20 -5.91 -2.43
CA PRO A 65 5.94 -4.49 -2.70
C PRO A 65 4.59 -4.25 -3.37
N ASP A 66 4.12 -5.18 -4.20
CA ASP A 66 2.82 -5.07 -4.86
C ASP A 66 1.68 -5.18 -3.85
N LYS A 67 1.81 -6.11 -2.89
CA LYS A 67 0.83 -6.25 -1.80
C LYS A 67 0.88 -5.05 -0.87
N LEU A 68 2.08 -4.59 -0.50
CA LEU A 68 2.25 -3.44 0.39
C LEU A 68 1.67 -2.16 -0.23
N TYR A 69 1.94 -1.91 -1.53
CA TYR A 69 1.36 -0.81 -2.28
C TYR A 69 -0.17 -0.83 -2.20
N LYS A 70 -0.77 -1.99 -2.46
CA LYS A 70 -2.22 -2.16 -2.46
C LYS A 70 -2.82 -1.96 -1.07
N ILE A 71 -2.18 -2.49 -0.03
CA ILE A 71 -2.62 -2.33 1.36
C ILE A 71 -2.62 -0.85 1.73
N VAL A 72 -1.49 -0.16 1.55
CA VAL A 72 -1.35 1.25 1.93
C VAL A 72 -2.29 2.15 1.13
N THR A 73 -2.40 1.92 -0.18
CA THR A 73 -3.36 2.63 -1.04
C THR A 73 -4.79 2.48 -0.53
N ASN A 74 -5.23 1.26 -0.22
CA ASN A 74 -6.58 1.01 0.29
C ASN A 74 -6.82 1.66 1.64
N LEU A 75 -5.83 1.65 2.54
CA LEU A 75 -5.94 2.28 3.85
C LEU A 75 -6.09 3.80 3.72
N ILE A 76 -5.26 4.45 2.89
CA ILE A 76 -5.30 5.90 2.73
C ILE A 76 -6.54 6.34 1.95
N SER A 77 -6.96 5.61 0.90
CA SER A 77 -8.13 5.98 0.11
C SER A 77 -9.44 5.91 0.90
N ASN A 78 -9.50 4.99 1.86
CA ASN A 78 -10.66 4.74 2.72
C ASN A 78 -10.71 5.64 3.97
N ALA A 79 -9.61 6.31 4.30
CA ALA A 79 -9.57 7.33 5.34
C ALA A 79 -10.32 8.61 4.93
#